data_AF-A0A0D6AGL4-F1
#
_entry.id   AF-A0A0D6AGL4-F1
#
_cell.length_a   1.000
_cell.length_b   1.000
_cell.length_c   1.000
_cell.angle_alpha   90.00
_cell.angle_beta   90.00
_cell.angle_gamma   90.00
#
_symmetry.space_group_name_H-M   'P 1'
#
loop_
_entity.id
_entity.type
_entity.pdbx_description
1 polymer ?
#
loop_
_entity_poly.entity_id
_entity_poly.type
_entity_poly.pdbx_seq_one_letter_code
_entity_poly.pdbx_strand_id
1 'polypeptide(L)'
;MELRLSQLIDYTREQVRVLYRSQVEIQEKWGNPEERSQVIELLEDKGIDFDQLREITGKTDADPFDLLCHLAFDAPVLTYKQRAELMKKKHKSFFEQYGESARVILEILLDKYADKGLDEFTIPTTFKANQEFRQYGNIIEIAQRFGGVEQLKLAVKQLQILLYSA
;
A
#
# COMPACT_ATOMS: atom_id res chain seq x y z
N MET A 1 -11.08 -23.25 -19.65
CA MET A 1 -10.99 -22.11 -18.71
C MET A 1 -9.88 -21.16 -19.10
N GLU A 2 -8.72 -21.65 -19.54
CA GLU A 2 -7.53 -20.86 -19.94
C GLU A 2 -7.82 -19.66 -20.86
N LEU A 3 -8.67 -19.82 -21.89
CA LEU A 3 -9.00 -18.72 -22.81
C LEU A 3 -9.67 -17.51 -22.11
N ARG A 4 -10.47 -17.75 -21.07
CA ARG A 4 -11.13 -16.68 -20.29
C ARG A 4 -10.14 -15.96 -19.37
N LEU A 5 -9.12 -16.69 -18.90
CA LEU A 5 -8.07 -16.15 -18.04
C LEU A 5 -7.15 -15.20 -18.80
N SER A 6 -6.70 -15.64 -19.99
CA SER A 6 -5.88 -14.79 -20.87
C SER A 6 -6.64 -13.54 -21.31
N GLN A 7 -7.94 -13.66 -21.61
CA GLN A 7 -8.79 -12.52 -21.96
C GLN A 7 -8.89 -11.48 -20.84
N LEU A 8 -9.02 -11.89 -19.58
CA LEU A 8 -9.07 -10.95 -18.47
C LEU A 8 -7.72 -10.25 -18.24
N ILE A 9 -6.61 -10.97 -18.37
CA ILE A 9 -5.26 -10.40 -18.30
C ILE A 9 -5.05 -9.35 -19.40
N ASP A 10 -5.39 -9.70 -20.64
CA ASP A 10 -5.24 -8.80 -21.79
C ASP A 10 -6.15 -7.59 -21.66
N TYR A 11 -7.41 -7.79 -21.26
CA TYR A 11 -8.36 -6.71 -20.99
C TYR A 11 -7.84 -5.77 -19.90
N THR A 12 -7.35 -6.31 -18.78
CA THR A 12 -6.78 -5.52 -17.68
C THR A 12 -5.59 -4.70 -18.16
N ARG A 13 -4.67 -5.32 -18.91
CA ARG A 13 -3.51 -4.63 -19.50
C ARG A 13 -3.96 -3.44 -20.36
N GLU A 14 -4.94 -3.66 -21.23
CA GLU A 14 -5.48 -2.60 -22.10
C GLU A 14 -6.13 -1.48 -21.29
N GLN A 15 -7.00 -1.80 -20.32
CA GLN A 15 -7.66 -0.78 -19.50
C GLN A 15 -6.67 0.04 -18.69
N VAL A 16 -5.66 -0.59 -18.08
CA VAL A 16 -4.64 0.13 -17.30
C VAL A 16 -3.83 1.06 -18.20
N ARG A 17 -3.46 0.63 -19.43
CA ARG A 17 -2.74 1.49 -20.40
C ARG A 17 -3.60 2.62 -20.97
N VAL A 18 -4.93 2.45 -20.99
CA VAL A 18 -5.87 3.53 -21.37
C VAL A 18 -5.98 4.56 -20.25
N LEU A 19 -6.02 4.12 -18.99
CA LEU A 19 -6.15 4.99 -17.83
C LEU A 19 -4.84 5.72 -17.48
N TYR A 20 -3.69 5.07 -17.68
CA TYR A 20 -2.39 5.56 -17.24
C TYR A 20 -1.32 5.34 -18.31
N ARG A 21 -0.52 6.37 -18.55
CA ARG A 21 0.50 6.40 -19.60
C ARG A 21 1.79 5.67 -19.21
N SER A 22 2.02 5.49 -17.92
CA SER A 22 3.24 4.88 -17.39
C SER A 22 3.03 4.31 -15.99
N GLN A 23 3.96 3.46 -15.56
CA GLN A 23 4.04 3.01 -14.16
C GLN A 23 4.16 4.18 -13.18
N VAL A 24 4.87 5.25 -13.54
CA VAL A 24 5.07 6.43 -12.68
C VAL A 24 3.74 7.13 -12.39
N GLU A 25 2.86 7.23 -13.39
CA GLU A 25 1.55 7.86 -13.20
C GLU A 25 0.65 7.07 -12.23
N ILE A 26 0.69 5.73 -12.31
CA ILE A 26 -0.01 4.87 -11.35
C ILE A 26 0.60 5.05 -9.97
N GLN A 27 1.93 5.08 -9.88
CA GLN A 27 2.68 5.16 -8.64
C GLN A 27 2.35 6.43 -7.85
N GLU A 28 2.31 7.59 -8.52
CA GLU A 28 1.95 8.87 -7.91
C GLU A 28 0.55 8.82 -7.29
N LYS A 29 -0.43 8.33 -8.04
CA LYS A 29 -1.82 8.21 -7.58
C LYS A 29 -1.98 7.13 -6.51
N TRP A 30 -1.27 6.02 -6.62
CA TRP A 30 -1.39 4.89 -5.69
C TRP A 30 -0.76 5.18 -4.33
N GLY A 31 0.34 5.93 -4.29
CA GLY A 31 1.00 6.32 -3.04
C GLY A 31 0.12 7.21 -2.16
N ASN A 32 -0.73 8.02 -2.76
CA ASN A 32 -1.68 8.88 -2.07
C ASN A 32 -2.98 8.12 -1.75
N PRO A 33 -3.36 7.92 -0.48
CA PRO A 33 -4.52 7.11 -0.12
C PRO A 33 -5.83 7.56 -0.77
N GLU A 34 -6.06 8.87 -0.87
CA GLU A 34 -7.29 9.41 -1.46
C GLU A 34 -7.37 9.19 -2.97
N GLU A 35 -6.24 9.29 -3.68
CA GLU A 35 -6.19 9.03 -5.13
C GLU A 35 -6.19 7.53 -5.42
N ARG A 36 -5.56 6.72 -4.57
CA ARG A 36 -5.57 5.27 -4.66
C ARG A 36 -6.98 4.70 -4.61
N SER A 37 -7.84 5.19 -3.70
CA SER A 37 -9.23 4.75 -3.67
C SER A 37 -9.93 4.99 -5.02
N GLN A 38 -9.66 6.12 -5.67
CA GLN A 38 -10.21 6.41 -7.00
C GLN A 38 -9.64 5.47 -8.07
N VAL A 39 -8.35 5.10 -7.99
CA VAL A 39 -7.77 4.10 -8.90
C VAL A 39 -8.48 2.76 -8.76
N ILE A 40 -8.74 2.33 -7.52
CA ILE A 40 -9.43 1.07 -7.22
C ILE A 40 -10.87 1.12 -7.75
N GLU A 41 -11.65 2.15 -7.41
CA GLU A 41 -13.02 2.34 -7.88
C GLU A 41 -13.12 2.34 -9.41
N LEU A 42 -12.22 3.04 -10.11
CA LEU A 42 -12.20 3.08 -11.58
C LEU A 42 -11.91 1.71 -12.23
N LEU A 43 -11.15 0.85 -11.56
CA LEU A 43 -10.86 -0.50 -12.02
C LEU A 43 -12.04 -1.44 -11.71
N GLU A 44 -12.64 -1.32 -10.53
CA GLU A 44 -13.85 -2.06 -10.15
C GLU A 44 -15.03 -1.74 -11.09
N ASP A 45 -15.22 -0.47 -11.47
CA ASP A 45 -16.23 -0.03 -12.45
C ASP A 45 -16.01 -0.65 -13.84
N LYS A 46 -14.78 -1.08 -14.13
CA LYS A 46 -14.41 -1.81 -15.36
C LYS A 46 -14.49 -3.32 -15.19
N GLY A 47 -14.93 -3.81 -14.03
CA GLY A 47 -15.01 -5.23 -13.70
C GLY A 47 -13.64 -5.87 -13.45
N ILE A 48 -12.63 -5.08 -13.07
CA ILE A 48 -11.29 -5.55 -12.76
C ILE A 48 -11.17 -5.69 -11.24
N ASP A 49 -11.20 -6.94 -10.77
CA ASP A 49 -11.07 -7.29 -9.36
C ASP A 49 -9.66 -7.82 -9.03
N PHE A 50 -9.04 -7.29 -7.97
CA PHE A 50 -7.65 -7.63 -7.63
C PHE A 50 -7.48 -9.05 -7.13
N ASP A 51 -8.44 -9.57 -6.36
CA ASP A 51 -8.34 -10.92 -5.82
C ASP A 51 -8.48 -11.94 -6.95
N GLN A 52 -9.39 -11.68 -7.91
CA GLN A 52 -9.49 -12.44 -9.15
C GLN A 52 -8.18 -12.39 -9.95
N LEU A 53 -7.57 -11.21 -10.12
CA LEU A 53 -6.28 -11.10 -10.82
C LEU A 53 -5.16 -11.89 -10.13
N ARG A 54 -5.09 -11.86 -8.79
CA ARG A 54 -4.11 -12.62 -8.02
C ARG A 54 -4.29 -14.12 -8.18
N GLU A 55 -5.51 -14.62 -8.09
CA GLU A 55 -5.83 -16.02 -8.29
C GLU A 55 -5.41 -16.50 -9.68
N ILE A 56 -5.74 -15.73 -10.71
CA ILE A 56 -5.49 -16.09 -12.11
C ILE A 56 -4.00 -16.05 -12.45
N THR A 57 -3.26 -15.10 -11.88
CA THR A 57 -1.82 -14.98 -12.09
C THR A 57 -1.00 -15.88 -11.17
N GLY A 58 -1.62 -16.55 -10.19
CA GLY A 58 -0.94 -17.33 -9.16
C GLY A 58 -0.09 -16.48 -8.21
N LYS A 59 -0.39 -15.18 -8.09
CA LYS A 59 0.37 -14.20 -7.30
C LYS A 59 -0.42 -13.76 -6.07
N THR A 60 -0.79 -14.70 -5.22
CA THR A 60 -1.67 -14.48 -4.04
C THR A 60 -1.19 -13.39 -3.10
N ASP A 61 0.13 -13.23 -2.96
CA ASP A 61 0.74 -12.31 -1.99
C ASP A 61 1.23 -11.00 -2.65
N ALA A 62 0.94 -10.81 -3.94
CA ALA A 62 1.36 -9.62 -4.68
C ALA A 62 0.67 -8.38 -4.15
N ASP A 63 1.43 -7.31 -3.97
CA ASP A 63 0.84 -5.99 -3.78
C ASP A 63 0.00 -5.60 -5.02
N PRO A 64 -1.20 -5.00 -4.86
CA PRO A 64 -2.08 -4.73 -5.99
C PRO A 64 -1.49 -3.73 -6.99
N PHE A 65 -0.71 -2.74 -6.54
CA PHE A 65 -0.01 -1.83 -7.44
C PHE A 65 1.05 -2.56 -8.26
N ASP A 66 1.83 -3.42 -7.61
CA ASP A 66 2.83 -4.24 -8.30
C ASP A 66 2.18 -5.16 -9.34
N LEU A 67 1.01 -5.73 -9.01
CA LEU A 67 0.25 -6.56 -9.93
C LEU A 67 -0.23 -5.76 -11.15
N LEU A 68 -0.78 -4.55 -10.96
CA LEU A 68 -1.15 -3.68 -12.09
C LEU A 68 0.04 -3.36 -12.98
N CYS A 69 1.16 -2.93 -12.38
CA CYS A 69 2.34 -2.56 -13.11
C CYS A 69 2.93 -3.75 -13.88
N HIS A 70 2.85 -4.95 -13.32
CA HIS A 70 3.25 -6.16 -14.01
C HIS A 70 2.36 -6.47 -15.21
N LEU A 71 1.04 -6.45 -15.05
CA LEU A 71 0.11 -6.74 -16.13
C LEU A 71 0.19 -5.70 -17.25
N ALA A 72 0.34 -4.43 -16.90
CA ALA A 72 0.36 -3.32 -17.83
C ALA A 72 1.72 -3.04 -18.45
N PHE A 73 2.82 -3.19 -17.71
CA PHE A 73 4.15 -2.71 -18.12
C PHE A 73 5.26 -3.74 -17.92
N ASP A 74 4.92 -5.00 -17.67
CA ASP A 74 5.87 -6.10 -17.45
C ASP A 74 6.87 -5.81 -16.30
N ALA A 75 6.46 -4.98 -15.33
CA ALA A 75 7.26 -4.66 -14.16
C ALA A 75 7.42 -5.87 -13.21
N PRO A 76 8.47 -5.91 -12.39
CA PRO A 76 8.60 -6.91 -11.32
C PRO A 76 7.44 -6.81 -10.32
N VAL A 77 6.96 -7.96 -9.84
CA VAL A 77 5.93 -8.00 -8.79
C VAL A 77 6.58 -8.16 -7.44
N LEU A 78 6.38 -7.20 -6.55
CA LEU A 78 6.75 -7.32 -5.15
C LEU A 78 5.57 -7.81 -4.31
N THR A 79 5.87 -8.59 -3.28
CA THR A 79 4.92 -8.87 -2.20
C THR A 79 4.86 -7.70 -1.22
N TYR A 80 3.82 -7.66 -0.38
CA TYR A 80 3.74 -6.68 0.71
C TYR A 80 5.00 -6.69 1.60
N LYS A 81 5.52 -7.87 1.93
CA LYS A 81 6.77 -8.05 2.69
C LYS A 81 7.97 -7.44 1.98
N GLN A 82 8.14 -7.73 0.70
CA GLN A 82 9.26 -7.19 -0.08
C GLN A 82 9.17 -5.66 -0.19
N ARG A 83 7.96 -5.12 -0.34
CA ARG A 83 7.70 -3.69 -0.41
C ARG A 83 7.99 -2.98 0.92
N ALA A 84 7.58 -3.57 2.04
CA ALA A 84 7.93 -3.09 3.37
C ALA A 84 9.45 -3.06 3.60
N GLU A 85 10.15 -4.14 3.24
CA GLU A 85 11.60 -4.22 3.34
C GLU A 85 12.32 -3.20 2.46
N LEU A 86 11.81 -2.97 1.24
CA LEU A 86 12.35 -1.97 0.34
C LEU A 86 12.19 -0.56 0.93
N MET A 87 11.04 -0.25 1.51
CA MET A 87 10.78 1.02 2.18
C MET A 87 11.81 1.24 3.30
N LYS A 88 11.94 0.28 4.25
CA LYS A 88 12.89 0.38 5.37
C LYS A 88 14.32 0.62 4.89
N LYS A 89 14.72 -0.05 3.79
CA LYS A 89 16.07 0.09 3.23
C LYS A 89 16.31 1.42 2.56
N LYS A 90 15.35 1.93 1.78
CA LYS A 90 15.49 3.16 0.99
C LYS A 90 15.26 4.44 1.80
N HIS A 91 14.35 4.42 2.76
CA HIS A 91 13.88 5.63 3.44
C HIS A 91 14.24 5.65 4.93
N LYS A 92 15.47 5.26 5.28
CA LYS A 92 15.96 5.30 6.67
C LYS A 92 15.82 6.69 7.30
N SER A 93 16.14 7.73 6.54
CA SER A 93 16.04 9.13 6.98
C SER A 93 14.62 9.55 7.37
N PHE A 94 13.59 8.93 6.79
CA PHE A 94 12.19 9.17 7.19
C PHE A 94 11.89 8.67 8.60
N PHE A 95 12.53 7.60 9.05
CA PHE A 95 12.38 7.11 10.43
C PHE A 95 13.23 7.93 11.41
N GLU A 96 14.37 8.46 10.95
CA GLU A 96 15.31 9.22 11.77
C GLU A 96 14.77 10.58 12.24
N GLN A 97 13.83 11.19 11.50
CA GLN A 97 13.14 12.42 11.93
C GLN A 97 12.21 12.22 13.14
N TYR A 98 11.86 10.97 13.47
CA TYR A 98 11.02 10.66 14.63
C TYR A 98 11.87 10.15 15.80
N GLY A 99 11.43 10.49 17.02
CA GLY A 99 11.97 9.89 18.24
C GLY A 99 11.69 8.38 18.30
N GLU A 100 12.47 7.65 19.09
CA GLU A 100 12.43 6.18 19.22
C GLU A 100 10.99 5.64 19.33
N SER A 101 10.21 6.26 20.22
CA SER A 101 8.84 5.86 20.51
C SER A 101 7.88 5.96 19.31
N ALA A 102 8.02 7.00 18.48
CA ALA A 102 7.19 7.19 17.27
C ALA A 102 7.71 6.35 16.10
N ARG A 103 9.03 6.19 16.01
CA ARG A 103 9.68 5.33 15.02
C ARG A 103 9.20 3.88 15.13
N VAL A 104 9.22 3.32 16.34
CA VAL A 104 8.77 1.94 16.58
C VAL A 104 7.31 1.75 16.16
N ILE A 105 6.45 2.76 16.37
CA ILE A 105 5.04 2.69 15.94
C ILE A 105 4.92 2.63 14.42
N LEU A 106 5.73 3.40 13.68
CA LEU A 106 5.78 3.33 12.22
C LEU A 106 6.33 2.00 11.72
N GLU A 107 7.33 1.44 12.39
CA GLU A 107 7.87 0.12 12.07
C GLU A 107 6.83 -0.99 12.27
N ILE A 108 6.08 -0.95 13.38
CA ILE A 108 4.99 -1.90 13.63
C ILE A 108 3.88 -1.76 12.59
N LEU A 109 3.49 -0.53 12.24
CA LEU A 109 2.53 -0.29 11.16
C LEU A 109 3.00 -0.92 9.84
N LEU A 110 4.28 -0.78 9.54
CA LEU A 110 4.87 -1.35 8.33
C LEU A 110 4.93 -2.89 8.37
N ASP A 111 5.18 -3.47 9.54
CA ASP A 111 5.13 -4.92 9.75
C ASP A 111 3.69 -5.46 9.61
N LYS A 112 2.68 -4.75 10.14
CA LYS A 112 1.27 -5.12 9.93
C LYS A 112 0.89 -5.05 8.45
N TYR A 113 1.31 -3.98 7.77
CA TYR A 113 1.14 -3.85 6.33
C TYR A 113 1.78 -5.03 5.56
N ALA A 114 2.96 -5.47 5.98
CA ALA A 114 3.65 -6.59 5.34
C ALA A 114 2.86 -7.92 5.42
N ASP A 115 1.98 -8.05 6.42
CA ASP A 115 1.14 -9.23 6.63
C ASP A 115 -0.27 -9.11 6.02
N LYS A 116 -0.88 -7.92 6.05
CA LYS A 116 -2.31 -7.73 5.73
C LYS A 116 -2.59 -6.64 4.69
N GLY A 117 -1.58 -5.94 4.21
CA GLY A 117 -1.72 -4.91 3.19
C GLY A 117 -2.19 -3.55 3.72
N LEU A 118 -2.77 -2.76 2.82
CA LEU A 118 -2.97 -1.32 2.99
C LEU A 118 -3.97 -0.91 4.07
N ASP A 119 -4.89 -1.80 4.42
CA ASP A 119 -5.92 -1.54 5.45
C ASP A 119 -5.31 -1.23 6.82
N GLU A 120 -4.10 -1.75 7.07
CA GLU A 120 -3.36 -1.50 8.30
C GLU A 120 -2.90 -0.04 8.44
N PHE A 121 -3.06 0.82 7.44
CA PHE A 121 -2.83 2.27 7.57
C PHE A 121 -4.09 3.07 7.93
N THR A 122 -5.24 2.42 8.15
CA THR A 122 -6.50 3.09 8.50
C THR A 122 -6.55 3.44 10.00
N ILE A 123 -6.15 4.65 10.36
CA ILE A 123 -6.18 5.15 11.74
C ILE A 123 -7.54 5.81 12.05
N PRO A 124 -8.20 5.51 13.19
CA PRO A 124 -7.71 4.75 14.34
C PRO A 124 -8.02 3.24 14.32
N THR A 125 -8.62 2.72 13.26
CA THR A 125 -9.08 1.32 13.17
C THR A 125 -7.94 0.34 13.43
N THR A 126 -6.78 0.52 12.79
CA THR A 126 -5.59 -0.33 12.99
C THR A 126 -5.17 -0.41 14.46
N PHE A 127 -5.12 0.73 15.15
CA PHE A 127 -4.68 0.78 16.55
C PHE A 127 -5.67 0.09 17.48
N LYS A 128 -6.96 0.10 17.16
CA LYS A 128 -7.99 -0.61 17.92
C LYS A 128 -7.95 -2.11 17.66
N ALA A 129 -7.70 -2.51 16.41
CA ALA A 129 -7.70 -3.91 15.98
C ALA A 129 -6.44 -4.67 16.45
N ASN A 130 -5.30 -3.98 16.59
CA ASN A 130 -4.02 -4.60 16.92
C ASN A 130 -3.63 -4.32 18.38
N GLN A 131 -3.70 -5.34 19.23
CA GLN A 131 -3.44 -5.21 20.68
C GLN A 131 -2.02 -4.75 21.02
N GLU A 132 -1.06 -5.01 20.14
CA GLU A 132 0.34 -4.59 20.28
C GLU A 132 0.50 -3.09 20.48
N PHE A 133 -0.39 -2.25 19.93
CA PHE A 133 -0.30 -0.81 20.11
C PHE A 133 -0.63 -0.36 21.54
N ARG A 134 -1.31 -1.20 22.34
CA ARG A 134 -1.70 -0.85 23.72
C ARG A 134 -0.50 -0.61 24.64
N GLN A 135 0.64 -1.24 24.36
CA GLN A 135 1.88 -1.00 25.12
C GLN A 135 2.43 0.43 24.91
N TYR A 136 1.97 1.11 23.86
CA TYR A 136 2.33 2.48 23.53
C TYR A 136 1.28 3.51 23.97
N GLY A 137 0.25 3.06 24.69
CA GLY A 137 -0.83 3.90 25.19
C GLY A 137 -2.08 3.87 24.33
N ASN A 138 -3.03 4.73 24.67
CA ASN A 138 -4.22 4.97 23.87
C ASN A 138 -3.90 5.79 22.61
N ILE A 139 -4.88 5.96 21.72
CA ILE A 139 -4.70 6.66 20.44
C ILE A 139 -4.18 8.10 20.63
N ILE A 140 -4.62 8.80 21.69
CA ILE A 140 -4.20 10.17 21.99
C ILE A 140 -2.73 10.17 22.42
N GLU A 141 -2.33 9.26 23.31
CA GLU A 141 -0.94 9.12 23.76
C GLU A 141 0.00 8.74 22.62
N ILE A 142 -0.43 7.85 21.73
CA ILE A 142 0.30 7.52 20.50
C ILE A 142 0.45 8.78 19.63
N ALA A 143 -0.63 9.51 19.38
CA ALA A 143 -0.61 10.72 18.56
C ALA A 143 0.33 11.81 19.14
N GLN A 144 0.41 11.95 20.46
CA GLN A 144 1.32 12.91 21.10
C GLN A 144 2.79 12.63 20.79
N ARG A 145 3.18 11.37 20.54
CA ARG A 145 4.56 11.01 20.14
C ARG A 145 4.94 11.57 18.77
N PHE A 146 3.95 11.89 17.94
CA PHE A 146 4.13 12.54 16.64
C PHE A 146 3.94 14.05 16.70
N GLY A 147 3.54 14.61 17.86
CA GLY A 147 3.19 16.03 18.01
C GLY A 147 1.69 16.33 17.84
N GLY A 148 0.84 15.31 17.80
CA GLY A 148 -0.61 15.46 17.70
C GLY A 148 -1.26 14.52 16.68
N VAL A 149 -2.59 14.51 16.65
CA VAL A 149 -3.39 13.64 15.77
C VAL A 149 -3.12 13.95 14.29
N GLU A 150 -2.99 15.22 13.93
CA GLU A 150 -2.73 15.63 12.55
C GLU A 150 -1.33 15.22 12.10
N GLN A 151 -0.32 15.34 12.97
CA GLN A 151 1.06 14.94 12.69
C GLN A 151 1.19 13.43 12.57
N LEU A 152 0.45 12.66 13.37
CA LEU A 152 0.33 11.21 13.21
C LEU A 152 -0.27 10.86 11.84
N LYS A 153 -1.39 11.49 11.44
CA LYS A 153 -2.00 11.26 10.12
C LYS A 153 -1.03 11.60 8.99
N LEU A 154 -0.32 12.72 9.10
CA LEU A 154 0.69 13.13 8.13
C LEU A 154 1.84 12.14 8.05
N ALA A 155 2.34 11.63 9.18
CA ALA A 155 3.38 10.61 9.23
C ALA A 155 2.93 9.31 8.54
N VAL A 156 1.70 8.85 8.80
CA VAL A 156 1.14 7.64 8.17
C VAL A 156 0.86 7.86 6.68
N LYS A 157 0.42 9.05 6.27
CA LYS A 157 0.27 9.41 4.85
C LYS A 157 1.63 9.43 4.14
N GLN A 158 2.64 10.05 4.74
CA GLN A 158 3.98 10.10 4.19
C GLN A 158 4.61 8.71 4.11
N LEU A 159 4.41 7.86 5.11
CA LEU A 159 4.82 6.46 5.08
C LEU A 159 4.24 5.74 3.85
N GLN A 160 2.95 5.92 3.57
CA GLN A 160 2.29 5.34 2.39
C GLN A 160 2.82 5.88 1.07
N ILE A 161 3.08 7.19 0.98
CA ILE A 161 3.71 7.78 -0.23
C ILE A 161 5.09 7.18 -0.46
N LEU A 162 5.92 7.10 0.59
CA LEU A 162 7.27 6.57 0.51
C LEU A 162 7.31 5.06 0.21
N LEU A 163 6.30 4.30 0.65
CA LEU A 163 6.13 2.88 0.35
C LEU A 163 6.10 2.59 -1.16
N TYR A 164 5.60 3.55 -1.94
CA TYR A 164 5.50 3.45 -3.39
C TYR A 164 6.49 4.36 -4.12
N SER A 165 7.21 5.26 -3.46
CA SER A 165 8.22 6.12 -4.11
C SER A 165 9.44 5.32 -4.60
N ALA A 166 9.99 5.71 -5.74
CA ALA A 166 11.07 4.99 -6.43
C ALA A 166 12.43 5.18 -5.75
#